data_AF-A0A1V6I6U2-F1
#
_entry.id   AF-A0A1V6I6U2-F1
#
_cell.length_a   1.000
_cell.length_b   1.000
_cell.length_c   1.000
_cell.angle_alpha   90.00
_cell.angle_beta   90.00
_cell.angle_gamma   90.00
#
_symmetry.space_group_name_H-M   'P 1'
#
loop_
_entity.id
_entity.type
_entity.pdbx_description
1 polymer ?
#
loop_
_entity_poly.entity_id
_entity_poly.type
_entity_poly.pdbx_seq_one_letter_code
_entity_poly.pdbx_strand_id
1 'polypeptide(L)' 'MKKTIFIALALVGIALLGFTSCSKECTCTTYINGKEISSVTFEKEKGTKCSDGNQKVLNTEIKCK' A
#
# COMPACT_ATOMS: atom_id res chain seq x y z
N MET A 1 28.50 -7.98 36.43
CA MET A 1 27.22 -7.26 36.22
C MET A 1 27.35 -6.32 35.00
N LYS A 2 27.18 -6.80 33.76
CA LYS A 2 27.29 -5.97 32.53
C LYS A 2 26.46 -6.49 31.32
N LYS A 3 25.41 -7.30 31.54
CA LYS A 3 24.69 -8.00 30.44
C LYS A 3 23.23 -7.57 30.23
N THR A 4 22.68 -6.70 31.07
CA THR A 4 21.25 -6.36 31.07
C THR A 4 20.87 -5.12 30.26
N ILE A 5 21.83 -4.35 29.75
CA ILE A 5 21.55 -3.05 29.10
C ILE A 5 21.24 -3.18 27.60
N PHE A 6 21.69 -4.24 26.93
CA PHE A 6 21.53 -4.38 25.47
C PHE A 6 20.16 -4.90 25.01
N ILE A 7 19.34 -5.45 25.91
CA ILE A 7 18.07 -6.07 25.51
C ILE A 7 16.91 -5.04 25.48
N ALA A 8 17.04 -3.92 26.19
CA ALA A 8 16.00 -2.89 26.23
C ALA A 8 15.91 -2.05 24.93
N LEU A 9 17.01 -1.90 24.17
CA LEU A 9 17.01 -1.12 22.93
C LEU A 9 16.38 -1.83 21.73
N ALA A 10 16.34 -3.17 21.74
CA ALA A 10 15.75 -3.94 20.65
C ALA A 10 14.21 -3.90 20.64
N LEU A 11 13.58 -3.67 21.79
CA LEU A 11 12.12 -3.64 21.93
C LEU A 11 11.48 -2.33 21.41
N VAL A 12 12.23 -1.24 21.34
CA VAL A 12 11.72 0.04 20.79
C VAL A 12 11.75 0.03 19.25
N GLY A 13 12.60 -0.80 18.62
CA GLY A 13 12.67 -0.94 17.16
C GLY A 13 11.50 -1.71 16.55
N ILE A 14 10.81 -2.55 17.32
CA ILE A 14 9.72 -3.41 16.81
C ILE A 14 8.35 -2.71 16.92
N ALA A 15 8.22 -1.66 17.73
CA ALA A 15 6.99 -0.87 17.85
C ALA A 15 6.67 -0.04 16.59
N LEU A 16 7.62 0.14 15.66
CA LEU A 16 7.39 0.78 14.36
C LEU A 16 7.00 -0.20 13.24
N LEU A 17 7.05 -1.52 13.49
CA LEU A 17 6.70 -2.56 12.51
C LEU A 17 5.21 -2.98 12.58
N GLY A 18 4.44 -2.39 13.50
CA GLY A 18 3.04 -2.76 13.75
C GLY A 18 2.00 -1.83 13.13
N PHE A 19 2.40 -0.86 12.30
CA PHE A 19 1.45 -0.10 11.50
C PHE A 19 0.85 -1.03 10.45
N THR A 20 -0.35 -1.52 10.75
CA THR A 20 -1.44 -1.80 9.82
C THR A 20 -1.00 -1.91 8.36
N SER A 21 -1.07 -3.12 7.83
CA SER A 21 -1.04 -3.52 6.42
C SER A 21 -1.81 -2.57 5.47
N CYS A 22 -1.26 -1.40 5.21
CA CYS A 22 -1.74 -0.41 4.26
C CYS A 22 -0.53 -0.05 3.44
N SER A 23 -0.40 -0.69 2.28
CA SER A 23 0.44 -0.18 1.19
C SER A 23 0.23 1.33 1.14
N LYS A 24 1.28 2.07 1.46
CA LYS A 24 1.27 3.54 1.35
C LYS A 24 1.21 3.96 -0.10
N GLU A 25 1.44 3.04 -1.03
CA GLU A 25 1.36 3.26 -2.45
C GLU A 25 0.18 2.48 -3.01
N CYS A 26 -0.65 3.17 -3.79
CA CYS A 26 -1.69 2.57 -4.63
C CYS A 26 -1.18 2.47 -6.05
N THR A 27 -1.41 1.34 -6.70
CA THR A 27 -1.18 1.18 -8.14
C THR A 27 -2.50 1.01 -8.86
N CYS A 28 -2.81 1.94 -9.77
CA CYS A 28 -3.98 1.88 -10.64
C CYS A 28 -3.57 1.45 -12.04
N THR A 29 -4.12 0.33 -12.49
CA THR A 29 -3.89 -0.24 -13.81
C THR A 29 -5.14 -0.08 -14.66
N THR A 30 -4.97 0.49 -15.85
CA THR A 30 -6.03 0.67 -16.84
C THR A 30 -5.99 -0.47 -17.85
N TYR A 31 -7.15 -1.10 -18.05
CA TYR A 31 -7.39 -2.15 -19.01
C TYR A 31 -8.38 -1.65 -20.06
N ILE A 32 -8.14 -1.93 -21.33
CA ILE A 32 -9.11 -1.72 -22.42
C ILE A 32 -9.31 -3.06 -23.13
N ASN A 33 -10.55 -3.51 -23.23
CA ASN A 33 -10.89 -4.86 -23.73
C ASN A 33 -10.14 -5.97 -22.98
N GLY A 34 -9.94 -5.81 -21.66
CA GLY A 34 -9.22 -6.77 -20.81
C GLY A 34 -7.69 -6.77 -20.98
N LYS A 35 -7.13 -5.94 -21.86
CA LYS A 35 -5.69 -5.79 -22.04
C LYS A 35 -5.17 -4.61 -21.23
N GLU A 36 -4.08 -4.79 -20.50
CA GLU A 36 -3.40 -3.70 -19.79
C GLU A 36 -2.80 -2.70 -20.78
N ILE A 37 -3.08 -1.41 -20.56
CA ILE A 37 -2.64 -0.31 -21.43
C ILE A 37 -1.72 0.65 -20.69
N SER A 38 -1.94 0.83 -19.39
CA SER A 38 -1.15 1.74 -18.55
C SER A 38 -1.28 1.38 -17.07
N SER A 39 -0.26 1.71 -16.28
CA SER A 39 -0.25 1.57 -14.84
C SER A 39 0.40 2.79 -14.21
N VAL A 40 -0.20 3.32 -13.14
CA VAL A 40 0.31 4.48 -12.41
C VAL A 40 0.33 4.14 -10.92
N THR A 41 1.46 4.43 -10.28
CA THR A 41 1.64 4.26 -8.84
C THR A 41 1.71 5.63 -8.18
N PHE A 42 0.97 5.81 -7.09
CA PHE A 42 0.95 7.05 -6.31
C PHE A 42 0.82 6.76 -4.83
N GLU A 43 1.21 7.72 -3.99
CA GLU A 43 1.07 7.60 -2.54
C GLU A 43 -0.40 7.74 -2.13
N LYS A 44 -0.91 6.75 -1.40
CA LYS A 44 -2.27 6.67 -0.89
C LYS A 44 -2.52 7.77 0.13
N GLU A 45 -3.58 8.54 -0.09
CA GLU A 45 -4.03 9.54 0.87
C GLU A 45 -4.53 8.89 2.17
N LYS A 46 -4.24 9.53 3.31
CA LYS A 46 -4.58 8.97 4.62
C LYS A 46 -6.10 8.96 4.82
N GLY A 47 -6.68 7.76 4.92
CA GLY A 47 -8.12 7.57 5.14
C GLY A 47 -8.89 7.05 3.92
N THR A 48 -8.25 6.95 2.76
CA THR A 48 -8.84 6.36 1.55
C THR A 48 -8.35 4.92 1.33
N LYS A 49 -9.13 4.13 0.60
CA LYS A 49 -8.73 2.79 0.14
C LYS A 49 -8.34 2.89 -1.33
N CYS A 50 -7.28 2.19 -1.76
CA CYS A 50 -6.89 2.17 -3.19
C CYS A 50 -8.06 1.70 -4.08
N SER A 51 -8.86 0.77 -3.57
CA SER A 51 -10.06 0.26 -4.23
C SER A 51 -11.13 1.33 -4.53
N ASP A 52 -11.09 2.49 -3.88
CA ASP A 52 -12.04 3.59 -4.15
C ASP A 52 -11.80 4.19 -5.55
N GLY A 53 -10.58 4.04 -6.10
CA GLY A 53 -10.24 4.42 -7.47
C GLY A 53 -10.66 3.40 -8.54
N ASN A 54 -11.25 2.25 -8.16
CA ASN A 54 -11.74 1.27 -9.12
C ASN A 54 -12.88 1.84 -9.94
N GLN A 55 -12.74 1.86 -11.26
CA GLN A 55 -13.79 2.33 -12.17
C GLN A 55 -13.96 1.37 -13.34
N LYS A 56 -15.18 1.26 -13.85
CA LYS A 56 -15.49 0.48 -15.04
C LYS A 56 -16.44 1.27 -15.92
N VAL A 57 -16.01 1.59 -17.13
CA VAL A 57 -16.79 2.34 -18.12
C VAL A 57 -16.66 1.66 -19.47
N LEU A 58 -17.76 1.11 -19.99
CA LEU A 58 -17.80 0.25 -21.19
C LEU A 58 -16.72 -0.85 -21.13
N ASN A 59 -15.74 -0.78 -22.04
CA ASN A 59 -14.68 -1.75 -22.24
C ASN A 59 -13.39 -1.33 -21.52
N THR A 60 -13.43 -0.21 -20.80
CA THR A 60 -12.31 0.31 -20.01
C THR A 60 -12.52 -0.01 -18.54
N GLU A 61 -11.54 -0.65 -17.93
CA GLU A 61 -11.53 -0.99 -16.50
C GLU A 61 -10.29 -0.39 -15.85
N ILE A 62 -10.46 0.34 -14.76
CA ILE A 62 -9.38 0.86 -13.92
C ILE A 62 -9.42 0.04 -12.62
N LYS A 63 -8.33 -0.67 -12.31
CA LYS A 63 -8.18 -1.44 -11.08
C LYS A 63 -7.03 -0.89 -10.27
N CYS A 64 -7.34 -0.44 -9.06
CA CYS A 64 -6.44 0.16 -8.10
C CYS A 64 -6.24 -0.78 -6.90
N LYS A 65 -4.97 -1.08 -6.59
CA LYS A 65 -4.55 -1.99 -5.51
C LYS A 65 -3.55 -1.32 -4.58
#